data_AF-A0A0A7EVB6-F1
#
_entry.id   AF-A0A0A7EVB6-F1
#
_cell.length_a   1.000
_cell.length_b   1.000
_cell.length_c   1.000
_cell.angle_alpha   90.00
_cell.angle_beta   90.00
_cell.angle_gamma   90.00
#
_symmetry.space_group_name_H-M   'P 1'
#
loop_
_entity.id
_entity.type
_entity.pdbx_description
1 polymer ?
#
loop_
_entity_poly.entity_id
_entity_poly.type
_entity_poly.pdbx_seq_one_letter_code
_entity_poly.pdbx_strand_id
1 'polypeptide(L)' 'ILARYNETGSILPGAIGGSKPRVTTPTVVKHIRTYKQRDPGIFAWEIRDRLLADGVCDKFNLPSVSSISRILRN' A
#
# COMPACT_ATOMS: atom_id res chain seq x y z
N ILE A 1 -2.29 -32.70 37.21
CA ILE A 1 -2.96 -31.59 37.92
C ILE A 1 -2.12 -30.34 37.64
N LEU A 2 -2.19 -29.72 36.46
CA LEU A 2 -3.21 -28.79 35.94
C LEU A 2 -3.46 -27.57 36.84
N ALA A 3 -2.74 -26.47 36.59
CA ALA A 3 -3.26 -25.09 36.69
C ALA A 3 -2.16 -24.09 36.29
N ARG A 4 -2.06 -23.79 34.99
CA ARG A 4 -1.84 -22.44 34.40
C ARG A 4 -2.04 -22.55 32.89
N TYR A 5 -3.29 -22.82 32.53
CA TYR A 5 -3.81 -22.56 31.20
C TYR A 5 -4.33 -21.11 31.20
N ASN A 6 -4.30 -20.47 30.02
CA ASN A 6 -4.73 -19.10 29.72
C ASN A 6 -3.67 -18.03 30.09
N GLU A 7 -3.05 -17.32 29.15
CA GLU A 7 -3.68 -16.11 28.58
C GLU A 7 -3.05 -15.63 27.25
N THR A 8 -2.53 -16.51 26.38
CA THR A 8 -2.44 -16.22 24.93
C THR A 8 -2.00 -17.46 24.16
N GLY A 9 -2.98 -18.22 23.68
CA GLY A 9 -2.77 -19.27 22.68
C GLY A 9 -2.38 -18.67 21.33
N SER A 10 -1.15 -18.20 21.20
CA SER A 10 -0.56 -17.82 19.90
C SER A 10 0.91 -18.19 19.87
N ILE A 11 1.15 -19.49 19.69
CA ILE A 11 2.33 -20.03 19.03
C ILE A 11 2.26 -19.69 17.54
N LEU A 12 2.31 -18.40 17.24
CA LEU A 12 2.67 -17.87 15.94
C LEU A 12 3.70 -16.80 16.28
N PRO A 13 4.92 -16.81 15.72
CA PRO A 13 5.74 -15.62 15.71
C PRO A 13 5.00 -14.57 14.87
N GLY A 14 4.00 -13.94 15.47
CA GLY A 14 3.23 -12.87 14.89
C GLY A 14 4.22 -11.75 14.61
N ALA A 15 4.29 -11.32 13.36
CA ALA A 15 5.11 -10.23 12.88
C ALA A 15 4.77 -8.93 13.65
N ILE A 16 5.33 -8.78 14.84
CA ILE A 16 5.32 -7.55 15.63
C ILE A 16 6.29 -6.62 14.91
N GLY A 17 5.73 -5.77 14.05
CA GLY A 17 6.53 -4.79 13.34
C GLY A 17 6.08 -4.47 11.92
N GLY A 18 4.81 -4.68 11.58
CA GLY A 18 4.21 -4.03 10.42
C GLY A 18 4.10 -2.54 10.69
N SER A 19 5.17 -1.78 10.44
CA SER A 19 5.10 -0.32 10.41
C SER A 19 3.92 0.07 9.52
N LYS A 20 2.90 0.71 10.10
CA LYS A 20 1.84 1.35 9.33
C LYS A 20 2.56 2.18 8.25
N PRO A 21 2.23 2.04 6.97
CA PRO A 21 2.87 2.85 5.94
C PRO A 21 2.52 4.32 6.21
N ARG A 22 3.40 4.98 6.97
CA ARG A 22 3.47 6.43 7.06
C ARG A 22 3.74 6.86 5.62
N VAL A 23 2.96 7.82 5.12
CA VAL A 23 3.30 8.69 3.97
C VAL A 23 2.71 8.33 2.59
N THR A 24 1.91 7.27 2.41
CA THR A 24 1.11 7.17 1.17
C THR A 24 -0.35 7.28 1.49
N THR A 25 -0.97 8.41 1.12
CA THR A 25 -2.41 8.61 1.32
C THR A 25 -3.16 7.41 0.74
N PRO A 26 -3.98 6.69 1.53
CA PRO A 26 -4.60 5.44 1.10
C PRO A 26 -5.51 5.61 -0.11
N THR A 27 -5.99 6.85 -0.34
CA THR A 27 -6.76 7.24 -1.54
C THR A 27 -5.95 7.07 -2.83
N VAL A 28 -4.67 7.47 -2.81
CA VAL A 28 -3.76 7.39 -3.96
C VAL A 28 -3.46 5.94 -4.31
N VAL A 29 -3.16 5.12 -3.30
CA VAL A 29 -2.94 3.67 -3.48
C VAL A 29 -4.16 2.99 -4.10
N LYS A 30 -5.36 3.35 -3.64
CA LYS A 30 -6.61 2.84 -4.20
C LYS A 30 -6.77 3.23 -5.67
N HIS A 31 -6.51 4.50 -6.01
CA HIS A 31 -6.58 4.97 -7.40
C HIS A 31 -5.56 4.27 -8.31
N ILE A 32 -4.30 4.13 -7.87
CA ILE A 32 -3.25 3.39 -8.59
C ILE A 32 -3.72 1.97 -8.94
N ARG A 33 -4.27 1.25 -7.96
CA ARG A 33 -4.77 -0.12 -8.17
C ARG A 33 -5.97 -0.13 -9.13
N THR A 34 -6.88 0.83 -9.04
CA THR A 34 -8.01 0.96 -9.97
C THR A 34 -7.55 1.23 -11.41
N TYR A 35 -6.58 2.13 -11.64
CA TYR A 35 -6.04 2.37 -12.97
C TYR A 35 -5.36 1.12 -13.54
N LYS A 36 -4.58 0.40 -12.73
CA LYS A 36 -3.92 -0.84 -13.16
C LYS A 36 -4.90 -1.99 -13.43
N GLN A 37 -6.00 -2.05 -12.68
CA GLN A 37 -7.06 -3.04 -12.92
C GLN A 37 -7.83 -2.74 -14.22
N ARG A 38 -8.08 -1.46 -14.54
CA ARG A 38 -8.68 -1.07 -15.81
C ARG A 38 -7.74 -1.34 -16.98
N ASP A 39 -6.48 -0.98 -16.84
CA ASP A 39 -5.46 -1.08 -17.88
C ASP A 39 -4.20 -1.79 -17.33
N PRO A 40 -4.11 -3.13 -17.44
CA PRO A 40 -2.92 -3.86 -16.96
C PRO A 40 -1.64 -3.48 -17.73
N GLY A 41 -1.76 -2.88 -18.92
CA GLY A 41 -0.65 -2.36 -19.72
C GLY A 41 -0.12 -1.00 -19.27
N ILE A 42 -0.84 -0.27 -18.40
CA ILE A 42 -0.44 1.08 -18.01
C ILE A 42 0.89 1.08 -17.25
N PHE A 43 1.79 1.98 -17.63
CA PHE A 43 3.08 2.12 -16.96
C PHE A 43 2.97 2.95 -15.69
N ALA A 44 3.89 2.74 -14.75
CA ALA A 44 3.88 3.46 -13.47
C ALA A 44 4.06 4.99 -13.64
N TRP A 45 4.76 5.44 -14.68
CA TRP A 45 4.87 6.86 -15.01
C TRP A 45 3.57 7.43 -15.60
N GLU A 46 2.80 6.66 -16.35
CA GLU A 46 1.48 7.08 -16.84
C GLU A 46 0.47 7.20 -15.69
N ILE A 47 0.50 6.25 -14.74
CA ILE A 47 -0.32 6.36 -13.53
C ILE A 47 0.03 7.64 -12.77
N ARG A 48 1.32 7.99 -12.70
CA ARG A 48 1.79 9.25 -12.08
C ARG A 48 1.16 10.47 -12.75
N ASP A 49 1.15 10.51 -14.08
CA ASP A 49 0.61 11.63 -14.84
C ASP A 49 -0.90 11.74 -14.70
N ARG A 50 -1.62 10.61 -14.76
CA ARG A 50 -3.06 10.55 -14.48
C ARG A 50 -3.42 11.01 -13.07
N LEU A 51 -2.65 10.61 -12.05
CA LEU A 51 -2.88 11.06 -10.67
C LEU A 51 -2.68 12.57 -10.51
N LEU A 52 -1.74 13.17 -11.25
CA LEU A 52 -1.54 14.61 -11.28
C LEU A 52 -2.69 15.30 -12.05
N ALA A 53 -3.13 14.72 -13.17
CA ALA A 53 -4.22 15.25 -14.00
C ALA A 53 -5.58 15.20 -13.29
N ASP A 54 -5.89 14.12 -12.57
CA ASP A 54 -7.09 13.99 -11.73
C ASP A 54 -7.00 14.85 -10.45
N GLY A 55 -5.86 15.49 -10.17
CA GLY A 55 -5.65 16.31 -8.96
C GLY A 55 -5.65 15.51 -7.66
N VAL A 56 -5.46 14.18 -7.74
CA VAL A 56 -5.47 13.27 -6.59
C VAL A 56 -4.18 13.39 -5.77
N CYS A 57 -3.07 13.79 -6.41
CA CYS A 57 -1.80 14.04 -5.76
C CYS A 57 -1.22 15.42 -6.13
N ASP A 58 -0.72 16.13 -5.13
CA ASP A 58 0.17 17.27 -5.32
C ASP A 58 1.64 16.82 -5.51
N LYS A 59 2.55 17.70 -5.96
CA LYS A 59 3.97 17.39 -6.20
C LYS A 59 4.67 16.81 -4.96
N PHE A 60 4.22 17.19 -3.77
CA PHE A 60 4.72 16.67 -2.49
C PHE A 60 4.18 15.29 -2.13
N ASN A 61 3.02 14.94 -2.69
CA ASN A 61 2.28 13.71 -2.39
C ASN A 61 2.35 12.70 -3.53
N LEU A 62 3.08 13.05 -4.59
CA LEU A 62 3.26 12.29 -5.82
C LEU A 62 4.29 11.17 -5.59
N PRO A 63 3.87 9.90 -5.57
CA PRO A 63 4.80 8.80 -5.38
C PRO A 63 5.72 8.68 -6.62
N SER A 64 6.99 8.36 -6.36
CA SER A 64 7.93 8.03 -7.43
C SER A 64 7.48 6.80 -8.22
N VAL A 65 7.97 6.64 -9.46
CA VAL A 65 7.68 5.47 -10.31
C VAL A 65 8.03 4.15 -9.59
N SER A 66 9.13 4.16 -8.83
CA SER A 66 9.53 3.03 -7.98
C SER A 66 8.57 2.80 -6.82
N SER A 67 8.07 3.86 -6.17
CA SER A 67 7.05 3.76 -5.13
C SER A 67 5.75 3.17 -5.67
N ILE A 68 5.29 3.61 -6.84
CA ILE A 68 4.09 3.07 -7.52
C ILE A 68 4.29 1.58 -7.82
N SER A 69 5.45 1.21 -8.36
CA SER A 69 5.77 -0.20 -8.64
C SER A 69 5.81 -1.06 -7.38
N ARG A 70 6.21 -0.48 -6.24
CA ARG A 70 6.20 -1.16 -4.94
C ARG A 70 4.78 -1.34 -4.40
N ILE A 71 3.91 -0.33 -4.57
CA ILE A 71 2.48 -0.36 -4.24
C ILE A 71 1.70 -1.36 -5.11
N LEU A 72 2.14 -1.60 -6.33
CA LEU A 72 1.54 -2.60 -7.23
C LEU A 72 1.98 -4.03 -6.91
N ARG A 73 3.15 -4.22 -6.28
CA ARG A 73 3.69 -5.53 -5.89
C ARG A 73 3.28 -5.97 -4.49
N ASN A 74 2.86 -5.05 -3.64
CA ASN A 74 2.41 -5.27 -2.27
C ASN A 74 0.90 -5.02 -2.14
#